data_AF-A0A934LRD5-F1
#
_entry.id   AF-A0A934LRD5-F1
#
_cell.length_a   1.000
_cell.length_b   1.000
_cell.length_c   1.000
_cell.angle_alpha   90.00
_cell.angle_beta   90.00
_cell.angle_gamma   90.00
#
_symmetry.space_group_name_H-M   'P 1'
#
loop_
_entity.id
_entity.type
_entity.pdbx_description
1 polymer ?
#
loop_
_entity_poly.entity_id
_entity_poly.type
_entity_poly.pdbx_seq_one_letter_code
_entity_poly.pdbx_strand_id
1 'polypeptide(L)'
;MAKKNKSDQDSVGRDRIVSGGAGSVVIGGNATNNTIIAGDNNRVNASSKFKEIYQQVDERRDLTGNDKTDLKSELQAFESDDKKGPEANEGFLAQRLRNVKRIAPDILEVATATILNPVAGFGVIAKKVAEKMKAEAK
;
A
#
# COMPACT_ATOMS: atom_id res chain seq x y z
N MET A 1 18.17 1.59 -57.34
CA MET A 1 16.80 1.05 -57.34
C MET A 1 16.42 0.69 -55.91
N ALA A 2 15.41 1.35 -55.35
CA ALA A 2 15.04 1.29 -53.94
C ALA A 2 14.33 -0.03 -53.59
N LYS A 3 14.79 -0.72 -52.52
CA LYS A 3 14.04 -1.81 -51.88
C LYS A 3 13.06 -1.21 -50.88
N LYS A 4 11.77 -1.37 -51.18
CA LYS A 4 10.61 -1.02 -50.37
C LYS A 4 10.46 -2.08 -49.27
N ASN A 5 10.83 -1.78 -48.02
CA ASN A 5 10.49 -2.63 -46.89
C ASN A 5 9.10 -2.25 -46.39
N LYS A 6 8.20 -3.24 -46.48
CA LYS A 6 6.83 -3.23 -45.95
C LYS A 6 6.86 -2.90 -44.46
N SER A 7 6.08 -1.89 -44.09
CA SER A 7 5.51 -1.73 -42.76
C SER A 7 4.64 -2.95 -42.45
N ASP A 8 5.12 -3.84 -41.60
CA ASP A 8 4.28 -4.89 -41.03
C ASP A 8 3.28 -4.27 -40.05
N GLN A 9 2.04 -4.71 -40.21
CA GLN A 9 0.83 -4.17 -39.60
C GLN A 9 0.60 -4.82 -38.24
N ASP A 10 0.74 -4.07 -37.14
CA ASP A 10 0.16 -4.45 -35.85
C ASP A 10 -1.19 -3.75 -35.66
N SER A 11 -2.18 -4.21 -36.42
CA SER A 11 -3.59 -3.82 -36.21
C SER A 11 -4.48 -5.01 -36.51
N VAL A 12 -4.79 -5.77 -35.47
CA VAL A 12 -5.92 -6.72 -35.45
C VAL A 12 -7.05 -6.08 -34.64
N GLY A 13 -8.28 -6.20 -35.13
CA GLY A 13 -9.43 -5.36 -34.75
C GLY A 13 -9.84 -5.38 -33.27
N ARG A 14 -10.43 -4.26 -32.81
CA ARG A 14 -11.00 -3.96 -31.48
C ARG A 14 -10.14 -4.22 -30.23
N ASP A 15 -9.11 -5.02 -30.31
CA ASP A 15 -8.14 -5.23 -29.24
C ASP A 15 -6.95 -4.28 -29.45
N ARG A 16 -6.72 -3.44 -28.44
CA ARG A 16 -5.57 -2.54 -28.44
C ARG A 16 -4.34 -3.38 -28.07
N ILE A 17 -3.47 -3.66 -29.04
CA ILE A 17 -2.17 -4.26 -28.75
C ILE A 17 -1.38 -3.27 -27.89
N VAL A 18 -1.08 -3.65 -26.66
CA VAL A 18 -0.21 -2.88 -25.78
C VAL A 18 1.05 -3.71 -25.57
N SER A 19 2.12 -3.34 -26.28
CA SER A 19 3.40 -4.05 -26.21
C SER A 19 4.40 -3.30 -25.33
N GLY A 20 5.10 -4.05 -24.48
CA GLY A 20 6.13 -3.54 -23.58
C GLY A 20 7.51 -4.08 -23.95
N GLY A 21 8.52 -3.20 -23.93
CA GLY A 21 9.93 -3.58 -24.03
C GLY A 21 10.55 -3.96 -22.68
N ALA A 22 11.85 -4.29 -22.69
CA ALA A 22 12.59 -4.58 -21.45
C ALA A 22 12.57 -3.38 -20.49
N GLY A 23 12.18 -3.62 -19.24
CA GLY A 23 12.07 -2.57 -18.21
C GLY A 23 10.82 -1.69 -18.29
N SER A 24 9.82 -2.06 -19.11
CA SER A 24 8.59 -1.27 -19.26
C SER A 24 7.44 -1.76 -18.39
N VAL A 25 6.57 -0.83 -17.99
CA VAL A 25 5.23 -1.11 -17.45
C VAL A 25 4.21 -0.58 -18.44
N VAL A 26 3.29 -1.46 -18.84
CA VAL A 26 2.30 -1.15 -19.87
C VAL A 26 0.90 -1.38 -19.33
N ILE A 27 0.03 -0.38 -19.47
CA ILE A 27 -1.33 -0.39 -18.93
C ILE A 27 -2.30 -0.13 -20.07
N GLY A 28 -3.07 -1.15 -20.44
CA GLY A 28 -4.09 -1.06 -21.50
C GLY A 28 -5.41 -0.42 -21.08
N GLY A 29 -5.49 0.13 -19.87
CA GLY A 29 -6.72 0.64 -19.24
C GLY A 29 -6.46 1.81 -18.28
N ASN A 30 -7.35 2.03 -17.32
CA ASN A 30 -7.24 3.13 -16.35
C ASN A 30 -6.42 2.72 -15.10
N ALA A 31 -5.56 3.62 -14.62
CA ALA A 31 -4.71 3.43 -13.44
C ALA A 31 -4.94 4.49 -12.34
N THR A 32 -6.18 4.97 -12.17
CA THR A 32 -6.51 5.93 -11.12
C THR A 32 -6.14 5.39 -9.73
N ASN A 33 -5.56 6.25 -8.89
CA ASN A 33 -5.18 5.96 -7.49
C ASN A 33 -4.10 4.87 -7.30
N ASN A 34 -3.35 4.51 -8.34
CA ASN A 34 -2.25 3.56 -8.22
C ASN A 34 -0.89 4.26 -8.18
N THR A 35 0.04 3.70 -7.41
CA THR A 35 1.46 4.04 -7.49
C THR A 35 2.15 2.97 -8.31
N ILE A 36 2.80 3.36 -9.40
CA ILE A 36 3.48 2.43 -10.32
C ILE A 36 4.96 2.71 -10.27
N ILE A 37 5.72 1.68 -9.94
CA ILE A 37 7.15 1.75 -9.69
C ILE A 37 7.80 0.66 -10.52
N ALA A 38 8.74 1.03 -11.39
CA ALA A 38 9.41 0.14 -12.31
C ALA A 38 10.94 0.31 -12.22
N GLY A 39 11.70 -0.77 -12.41
CA GLY A 39 13.16 -0.79 -12.29
C GLY A 39 13.69 -1.20 -10.91
N ASP A 40 15.00 -1.10 -10.72
CA ASP A 40 15.70 -1.56 -9.51
C ASP A 40 15.98 -0.42 -8.52
N ASN A 41 16.10 -0.74 -7.22
CA ASN A 41 16.41 0.20 -6.13
C ASN A 41 15.36 1.31 -5.90
N ASN A 42 14.13 1.10 -6.32
CA ASN A 42 13.06 2.06 -6.09
C ASN A 42 12.75 2.21 -4.59
N ARG A 43 12.81 3.45 -4.10
CA ARG A 43 12.38 3.82 -2.75
C ARG A 43 11.18 4.75 -2.83
N VAL A 44 10.02 4.23 -2.47
CA VAL A 44 8.78 5.01 -2.40
C VAL A 44 8.77 5.74 -1.08
N ASN A 45 9.20 6.99 -1.08
CA ASN A 45 9.05 7.85 0.09
C ASN A 45 7.74 8.62 -0.04
N ALA A 46 6.62 7.90 0.07
CA ALA A 46 5.40 8.57 0.48
C ALA A 46 5.67 9.03 1.92
N SER A 47 5.46 10.31 2.23
CA SER A 47 5.46 10.82 3.60
C SER A 47 4.33 10.12 4.37
N SER A 48 4.58 8.89 4.77
CA SER A 48 3.61 8.03 5.42
C SER A 48 3.56 8.43 6.87
N LYS A 49 2.34 8.54 7.40
CA LYS A 49 2.12 8.72 8.84
C LYS A 49 2.68 7.54 9.64
N PHE A 50 3.01 6.42 8.98
CA PHE A 50 3.59 5.21 9.55
C PHE A 50 5.06 4.99 9.22
N LYS A 51 5.80 6.00 8.75
CA LYS A 51 7.23 5.85 8.41
C LYS A 51 8.05 5.20 9.54
N GLU A 52 7.87 5.66 10.77
CA GLU A 52 8.58 5.11 11.94
C GLU A 52 8.20 3.65 12.22
N ILE A 53 6.95 3.29 11.94
CA ILE A 53 6.44 1.92 12.12
C ILE A 53 7.03 0.99 11.07
N TYR A 54 7.08 1.42 9.81
CA TYR A 54 7.71 0.64 8.75
C TYR A 54 9.18 0.35 9.04
N GLN A 55 9.90 1.32 9.61
CA GLN A 55 11.28 1.12 10.05
C GLN A 55 11.36 0.06 11.17
N GLN A 56 10.48 0.13 12.17
CA GLN A 56 10.44 -0.88 13.24
C GLN A 56 10.11 -2.29 12.73
N VAL A 57 9.23 -2.40 11.72
CA VAL A 57 8.95 -3.69 11.05
C VAL A 57 10.18 -4.24 10.33
N ASP A 58 10.97 -3.36 9.69
CA ASP A 58 12.18 -3.77 8.99
C ASP A 58 13.30 -4.21 9.92
N GLU A 59 13.49 -3.50 11.03
CA GLU A 59 14.55 -3.76 12.01
C GLU A 59 14.32 -5.06 12.81
N ARG A 60 13.09 -5.58 12.83
CA ARG A 60 12.76 -6.86 13.47
C ARG A 60 13.47 -8.04 12.85
N ARG A 61 14.04 -8.91 13.68
CA ARG A 61 14.68 -10.16 13.24
C ARG A 61 13.82 -11.39 13.48
N ASP A 62 12.77 -11.24 14.27
CA ASP A 62 11.78 -12.25 14.67
C ASP A 62 10.70 -12.49 13.61
N LEU A 63 10.46 -11.53 12.71
CA LEU A 63 9.51 -11.69 11.61
C LEU A 63 10.16 -12.28 10.36
N THR A 64 9.47 -13.22 9.72
CA THR A 64 9.88 -13.72 8.40
C THR A 64 9.72 -12.64 7.33
N GLY A 65 10.42 -12.78 6.20
CA GLY A 65 10.27 -11.82 5.10
C GLY A 65 8.83 -11.69 4.58
N ASN A 66 8.06 -12.78 4.63
CA ASN A 66 6.64 -12.80 4.27
C ASN A 66 5.80 -12.03 5.30
N ASP A 67 6.00 -12.30 6.60
CA ASP A 67 5.26 -11.60 7.66
C ASP A 67 5.50 -10.09 7.63
N LYS A 68 6.76 -9.67 7.38
CA LYS A 68 7.08 -8.24 7.20
C LYS A 68 6.34 -7.64 6.01
N THR A 69 6.26 -8.36 4.90
CA THR A 69 5.59 -7.89 3.69
C THR A 69 4.09 -7.78 3.90
N ASP A 70 3.48 -8.78 4.54
CA ASP A 70 2.07 -8.78 4.90
C ASP A 70 1.75 -7.62 5.84
N LEU A 71 2.54 -7.47 6.91
CA LEU A 71 2.37 -6.41 7.90
C LEU A 71 2.46 -5.00 7.29
N LYS A 72 3.43 -4.78 6.39
CA LYS A 72 3.55 -3.53 5.64
C LYS A 72 2.34 -3.28 4.75
N SER A 73 1.87 -4.32 4.06
CA SER A 73 0.70 -4.25 3.18
C SER A 73 -0.57 -3.90 3.96
N GLU A 74 -0.77 -4.49 5.14
CA GLU A 74 -1.91 -4.17 6.02
C GLU A 74 -1.88 -2.72 6.50
N LEU A 75 -0.72 -2.23 6.94
CA LEU A 75 -0.53 -0.82 7.35
C LEU A 75 -0.72 0.15 6.17
N GLN A 76 -0.26 -0.21 4.98
CA GLN A 76 -0.42 0.61 3.77
C GLN A 76 -1.89 0.67 3.32
N ALA A 77 -2.61 -0.44 3.39
CA ALA A 77 -4.04 -0.49 3.11
C ALA A 77 -4.84 0.35 4.11
N PHE A 78 -4.45 0.32 5.40
CA PHE A 78 -5.03 1.19 6.43
C PHE A 78 -4.83 2.66 6.09
N GLU A 79 -3.59 3.08 5.81
CA GLU A 79 -3.29 4.49 5.48
C GLU A 79 -4.05 4.96 4.23
N SER A 80 -4.18 4.07 3.24
CA SER A 80 -4.92 4.37 2.01
C SER A 80 -6.42 4.57 2.26
N ASP A 81 -7.01 3.83 3.20
CA ASP A 81 -8.41 4.00 3.57
C ASP A 81 -8.63 5.19 4.51
N ASP A 82 -7.70 5.49 5.43
CA ASP A 82 -7.72 6.71 6.26
C ASP A 82 -7.73 8.00 5.42
N LYS A 83 -7.06 8.00 4.25
CA LYS A 83 -7.08 9.15 3.32
C LYS A 83 -8.48 9.53 2.83
N LYS A 84 -9.46 8.62 2.91
CA LYS A 84 -10.87 8.91 2.62
C LYS A 84 -11.55 9.72 3.74
N GLY A 85 -10.90 9.86 4.90
CA GLY A 85 -11.35 10.69 6.01
C GLY A 85 -12.72 10.26 6.54
N PRO A 86 -13.78 11.10 6.45
CA PRO A 86 -15.12 10.74 6.89
C PRO A 86 -15.75 9.56 6.13
N GLU A 87 -15.29 9.26 4.92
CA GLU A 87 -15.78 8.17 4.09
C GLU A 87 -14.99 6.86 4.29
N ALA A 88 -14.01 6.86 5.21
CA ALA A 88 -13.24 5.66 5.52
C ALA A 88 -14.14 4.56 6.11
N ASN A 89 -13.85 3.31 5.77
CA ASN A 89 -14.66 2.18 6.21
C ASN A 89 -14.14 1.68 7.56
N GLU A 90 -14.89 1.94 8.63
CA GLU A 90 -14.55 1.52 9.99
C GLU A 90 -14.26 0.01 10.09
N GLY A 91 -15.07 -0.82 9.43
CA GLY A 91 -14.90 -2.28 9.43
C GLY A 91 -13.63 -2.71 8.70
N PHE A 92 -13.30 -2.06 7.60
CA PHE A 92 -12.06 -2.31 6.85
C PHE A 92 -10.83 -1.94 7.69
N LEU A 93 -10.80 -0.72 8.24
CA LEU A 93 -9.71 -0.26 9.10
C LEU A 93 -9.51 -1.19 10.32
N ALA A 94 -10.60 -1.63 10.95
CA ALA A 94 -10.55 -2.55 12.08
C ALA A 94 -9.99 -3.93 11.67
N GLN A 95 -10.38 -4.43 10.50
CA GLN A 95 -9.86 -5.68 9.96
C GLN A 95 -8.34 -5.61 9.72
N ARG A 96 -7.84 -4.50 9.16
CA ARG A 96 -6.40 -4.28 8.94
C ARG A 96 -5.62 -4.29 10.26
N LEU A 97 -6.11 -3.55 11.27
CA LEU A 97 -5.45 -3.56 12.58
C LEU A 97 -5.55 -4.92 13.30
N ARG A 98 -6.61 -5.70 13.10
CA ARG A 98 -6.69 -7.08 13.60
C ARG A 98 -5.68 -8.00 12.94
N ASN A 99 -5.46 -7.86 11.63
CA ASN A 99 -4.42 -8.62 10.93
C ASN A 99 -3.02 -8.24 11.42
N VAL A 100 -2.77 -6.93 11.62
CA VAL A 100 -1.54 -6.43 12.26
C VAL A 100 -1.36 -7.05 13.64
N LYS A 101 -2.40 -7.08 14.48
CA LYS A 101 -2.38 -7.72 15.82
C LYS A 101 -1.96 -9.19 15.75
N ARG A 102 -2.46 -9.93 14.77
CA ARG A 102 -2.21 -11.37 14.60
C ARG A 102 -0.75 -11.67 14.24
N ILE A 103 -0.12 -10.78 13.47
CA ILE A 103 1.27 -10.95 13.01
C ILE A 103 2.25 -10.35 14.03
N ALA A 104 2.00 -9.12 14.48
CA ALA A 104 2.87 -8.36 15.35
C ALA A 104 2.02 -7.50 16.33
N PRO A 105 1.64 -8.06 17.50
CA PRO A 105 0.76 -7.39 18.46
C PRO A 105 1.39 -6.12 19.07
N ASP A 106 2.70 -6.05 19.14
CA ASP A 106 3.46 -4.89 19.61
C ASP A 106 3.59 -3.80 18.54
N ILE A 107 3.63 -4.15 17.24
CA ILE A 107 3.46 -3.14 16.17
C ILE A 107 2.07 -2.51 16.23
N LEU A 108 1.04 -3.27 16.60
CA LEU A 108 -0.29 -2.70 16.80
C LEU A 108 -0.26 -1.61 17.89
N GLU A 109 0.45 -1.82 19.00
CA GLU A 109 0.54 -0.81 20.07
C GLU A 109 1.16 0.48 19.56
N VAL A 110 2.26 0.39 18.82
CA VAL A 110 2.92 1.57 18.24
C VAL A 110 2.03 2.22 17.17
N ALA A 111 1.35 1.42 16.35
CA ALA A 111 0.42 1.91 15.33
C ALA A 111 -0.77 2.64 15.93
N THR A 112 -1.40 2.07 16.94
CA THR A 112 -2.51 2.71 17.65
C THR A 112 -2.06 3.97 18.37
N ALA A 113 -0.91 3.98 19.04
CA ALA A 113 -0.35 5.19 19.64
C ALA A 113 -0.09 6.30 18.60
N THR A 114 0.41 5.92 17.43
CA THR A 114 0.65 6.85 16.31
C THR A 114 -0.67 7.41 15.76
N ILE A 115 -1.69 6.56 15.60
CA ILE A 115 -3.03 6.98 15.12
C ILE A 115 -3.69 7.96 16.10
N LEU A 116 -3.55 7.69 17.41
CA LEU A 116 -4.13 8.51 18.46
C LEU A 116 -3.35 9.81 18.70
N ASN A 117 -2.13 9.92 18.18
CA ASN A 117 -1.35 11.15 18.26
C ASN A 117 -2.04 12.29 17.47
N PRO A 118 -2.38 13.43 18.10
CA PRO A 118 -3.01 14.56 17.43
C PRO A 118 -2.18 15.10 16.25
N VAL A 119 -0.85 15.07 16.38
CA VAL A 119 0.11 15.61 15.39
C VAL A 119 0.12 14.77 14.11
N ALA A 120 -0.22 13.48 14.18
CA ALA A 120 -0.20 12.58 13.03
C ALA A 120 -1.38 12.81 12.05
N GLY A 121 -2.41 13.56 12.46
CA GLY A 121 -3.48 13.99 11.54
C GLY A 121 -4.37 12.86 11.00
N PHE A 122 -4.56 11.77 11.75
CA PHE A 122 -5.51 10.70 11.38
C PHE A 122 -6.97 11.14 11.50
N GLY A 123 -7.83 10.58 10.65
CA GLY A 123 -9.26 10.83 10.67
C GLY A 123 -9.93 10.33 11.96
N VAL A 124 -11.12 10.88 12.25
CA VAL A 124 -11.91 10.49 13.44
C VAL A 124 -12.23 9.00 13.44
N ILE A 125 -12.51 8.41 12.27
CA ILE A 125 -12.79 6.98 12.12
C ILE A 125 -11.55 6.15 12.47
N ALA A 126 -10.38 6.50 11.94
CA ALA A 126 -9.12 5.82 12.26
C ALA A 126 -8.82 5.86 13.77
N LYS A 127 -9.01 7.03 14.42
CA LYS A 127 -8.86 7.17 15.88
C LYS A 127 -9.84 6.28 16.64
N LYS A 128 -11.12 6.27 16.27
CA LYS A 128 -12.14 5.42 16.89
C LYS A 128 -11.80 3.94 16.78
N VAL A 129 -11.32 3.50 15.62
CA VAL A 129 -10.86 2.13 15.40
C VAL A 129 -9.64 1.82 16.25
N ALA A 130 -8.66 2.72 16.31
CA ALA A 130 -7.47 2.54 17.14
C ALA A 130 -7.80 2.41 18.64
N GLU A 131 -8.71 3.24 19.16
CA GLU A 131 -9.21 3.12 20.55
C GLU A 131 -9.86 1.76 20.82
N LYS A 132 -10.71 1.28 19.90
CA LYS A 132 -11.33 -0.05 20.01
C LYS A 132 -10.27 -1.16 20.05
N MET A 133 -9.29 -1.09 19.16
CA MET A 133 -8.21 -2.06 19.09
C MET A 133 -7.34 -2.07 20.34
N LYS A 134 -7.08 -0.89 20.92
CA LYS A 134 -6.35 -0.74 22.19
C LYS A 134 -7.14 -1.31 23.38
N ALA A 135 -8.46 -1.13 23.40
CA ALA A 135 -9.32 -1.72 24.43
C ALA A 135 -9.39 -3.26 24.32
N GLU A 136 -9.42 -3.80 23.10
CA GLU A 136 -9.40 -5.25 22.82
C GLU A 136 -8.01 -5.89 23.00
N ALA A 137 -6.95 -5.12 23.20
CA ALA A 137 -5.58 -5.61 23.42
C ALA A 137 -5.28 -5.88 24.91
N LYS A 138 -6.15 -5.43 25.81
CA LYS A 138 -6.15 -5.78 27.25
C LYS A 138 -6.95 -7.03 27.51
#